data_AF-A0A9W8ZRH3-F1
#
_entry.id   AF-A0A9W8ZRH3-F1
#
_cell.length_a   1.000
_cell.length_b   1.000
_cell.length_c   1.000
_cell.angle_alpha   90.00
_cell.angle_beta   90.00
_cell.angle_gamma   90.00
#
_symmetry.space_group_name_H-M   'P 1'
#
loop_
_entity.id
_entity.type
_entity.pdbx_description
1 polymer ?
#
loop_
_entity_poly.entity_id
_entity_poly.type
_entity_poly.pdbx_seq_one_letter_code
_entity_poly.pdbx_strand_id
1 'polypeptide(L)'
;MSIYDNILDRLSAEYHWTQQNEAAVLEPFTFVTSNPGKDMRGRLIEAFNLWLNVPLDKIATIAKIVNMLHAASLMVDDIEDDSQLRRGRPVAHKVYGIPQTINTANYVYFLAFQELFTLNNSLIRSEEHDLHAIVNAELLSLHRGQGLEILWRDSLSCPSEEEYIDMVNNKTGGLLRIGIKLMMACSTTTSHVDYVPLVNLIGVYFQIRDDLMNLQSPEYATNKGFAEDLTEGKFSFPVVHSIHADTSNRQILNVLQKRPTTPTLKTYAISYLKHKTKSFDYTLGVLEKLHEQALAEISRLGGNKALVTLMESFVVDRARVLGVED
;
A
#
# COMPACT_ATOMS: atom_id res chain seq x y z
N MET A 1 -38.47 36.95 -6.56
CA MET A 1 -37.70 36.61 -7.76
C MET A 1 -37.02 35.28 -7.49
N SER A 2 -37.30 34.28 -8.31
CA SER A 2 -36.68 32.96 -8.24
C SER A 2 -35.19 33.07 -8.53
N ILE A 3 -34.35 32.18 -7.96
CA ILE A 3 -32.93 32.11 -8.34
C ILE A 3 -32.77 31.78 -9.83
N TYR A 4 -33.80 31.17 -10.43
CA TYR A 4 -33.81 30.80 -11.84
C TYR A 4 -34.12 31.99 -12.76
N ASP A 5 -34.71 33.08 -12.24
CA ASP A 5 -35.04 34.28 -13.03
C ASP A 5 -33.77 35.03 -13.48
N ASN A 6 -32.65 34.83 -12.77
CA ASN A 6 -31.33 35.34 -13.15
C ASN A 6 -30.21 34.37 -12.73
N ILE A 7 -30.34 33.11 -13.15
CA ILE A 7 -29.37 32.06 -12.81
C ILE A 7 -27.99 32.35 -13.38
N LEU A 8 -27.92 33.07 -14.51
CA LEU A 8 -26.66 33.39 -15.17
C LEU A 8 -25.76 34.27 -14.30
N ASP A 9 -26.30 35.30 -13.64
CA ASP A 9 -25.52 36.15 -12.72
C ASP A 9 -24.99 35.33 -11.54
N ARG A 10 -25.79 34.41 -11.00
CA ARG A 10 -25.37 33.52 -9.92
C ARG A 10 -24.28 32.54 -10.35
N LEU A 11 -24.35 31.99 -11.56
CA LEU A 11 -23.36 31.06 -12.10
C LEU A 11 -22.08 31.77 -12.59
N SER A 12 -22.17 33.06 -12.90
CA SER A 12 -21.03 33.89 -13.30
C SER A 12 -20.28 34.48 -12.11
N ALA A 13 -20.92 34.52 -10.94
CA ALA A 13 -20.25 34.88 -9.69
C ALA A 13 -19.26 33.79 -9.28
N GLU A 14 -18.11 34.20 -8.74
CA GLU A 14 -17.11 33.28 -8.22
C GLU A 14 -17.73 32.48 -7.06
N TYR A 15 -17.86 31.16 -7.25
CA TYR A 15 -18.40 30.30 -6.21
C TYR A 15 -17.40 30.17 -5.07
N HIS A 16 -17.81 30.60 -3.87
CA HIS A 16 -16.97 30.52 -2.69
C HIS A 16 -17.13 29.15 -2.04
N TRP A 17 -16.19 28.25 -2.31
CA TRP A 17 -16.08 26.98 -1.59
C TRP A 17 -15.70 27.24 -0.13
N THR A 18 -16.61 26.92 0.81
CA THR A 18 -16.43 27.23 2.23
C THR A 18 -15.62 26.15 2.95
N GLN A 19 -15.00 26.49 4.09
CA GLN A 19 -14.35 25.49 4.95
C GLN A 19 -15.31 24.42 5.45
N GLN A 20 -16.60 24.74 5.61
CA GLN A 20 -17.61 23.76 5.98
C GLN A 20 -17.85 22.75 4.85
N ASN A 21 -17.89 23.20 3.59
CA ASN A 21 -18.00 22.30 2.44
C ASN A 21 -16.75 21.42 2.31
N GLU A 22 -15.56 22.00 2.49
CA GLU A 22 -14.28 21.28 2.48
C GLU A 22 -14.26 20.17 3.53
N ALA A 23 -14.63 20.50 4.78
CA ALA A 23 -14.68 19.53 5.87
C ALA A 23 -15.69 18.41 5.58
N ALA A 24 -16.87 18.74 5.05
CA ALA A 24 -17.91 17.77 4.74
C ALA A 24 -17.48 16.76 3.65
N VAL A 25 -16.80 17.21 2.59
CA VAL A 25 -16.33 16.29 1.53
C VAL A 25 -15.10 15.48 1.96
N LEU A 26 -14.34 15.95 2.96
CA LEU A 26 -13.18 15.25 3.51
C LEU A 26 -13.49 14.37 4.73
N GLU A 27 -14.75 14.24 5.15
CA GLU A 27 -15.13 13.39 6.30
C GLU A 27 -14.60 11.95 6.19
N PRO A 28 -14.76 11.22 5.07
CA PRO A 28 -14.21 9.87 4.95
C PRO A 28 -12.68 9.80 5.09
N PHE A 29 -11.97 10.79 4.54
CA PHE A 29 -10.51 10.88 4.65
C PHE A 29 -10.07 11.19 6.09
N THR A 30 -10.74 12.14 6.74
CA THR A 30 -10.49 12.50 8.14
C THR A 30 -10.75 11.30 9.07
N PHE A 31 -11.80 10.53 8.80
CA PHE A 31 -12.12 9.31 9.54
C PHE A 31 -10.99 8.26 9.46
N VAL A 32 -10.47 8.00 8.25
CA VAL A 32 -9.37 7.04 8.04
C VAL A 32 -8.07 7.51 8.67
N THR A 33 -7.74 8.80 8.52
CA THR A 33 -6.48 9.38 9.01
C THR A 33 -6.46 9.59 10.53
N SER A 34 -7.63 9.71 11.18
CA SER A 34 -7.76 9.80 12.65
C SER A 34 -7.40 8.50 13.39
N ASN A 35 -7.16 7.41 12.66
CA ASN A 35 -6.74 6.12 13.23
C ASN A 35 -5.37 5.71 12.66
N PRO A 36 -4.29 6.43 13.03
CA PRO A 36 -2.97 6.17 12.47
C PRO A 36 -2.47 4.77 12.83
N GLY A 37 -1.78 4.13 11.88
CA GLY A 37 -1.09 2.87 12.10
C GLY A 37 0.29 3.09 12.74
N LYS A 38 1.17 2.09 12.63
CA LYS A 38 2.56 2.12 13.17
C LYS A 38 3.51 3.10 12.44
N ASP A 39 2.97 4.06 11.69
CA ASP A 39 3.64 5.05 10.83
C ASP A 39 4.98 4.60 10.19
N MET A 40 4.91 3.49 9.47
CA MET A 40 6.07 2.93 8.79
C MET A 40 6.66 3.87 7.71
N ARG A 41 5.81 4.67 7.05
CA ARG A 41 6.23 5.55 5.96
C ARG A 41 6.97 6.78 6.48
N GLY A 42 6.50 7.38 7.58
CA GLY A 42 7.24 8.44 8.27
C GLY A 42 8.64 7.95 8.67
N ARG A 43 8.73 6.77 9.30
CA ARG A 43 10.01 6.15 9.68
C ARG A 43 10.93 5.86 8.48
N LEU A 44 10.37 5.43 7.34
CA LEU A 44 11.16 5.25 6.11
C LEU A 44 11.69 6.60 5.62
N ILE A 45 10.84 7.63 5.51
CA ILE A 45 11.25 8.97 5.08
C ILE A 45 12.37 9.50 5.98
N GLU A 46 12.23 9.40 7.30
CA GLU A 46 13.26 9.78 8.27
C GLU A 46 14.57 9.02 8.05
N ALA A 47 14.49 7.70 7.89
CA ALA A 47 15.66 6.86 7.71
C ALA A 47 16.40 7.15 6.39
N PHE A 48 15.68 7.34 5.27
CA PHE A 48 16.28 7.74 4.01
C PHE A 48 16.82 9.17 4.03
N ASN A 49 16.25 10.06 4.86
CA ASN A 49 16.73 11.43 4.96
C ASN A 49 18.13 11.52 5.60
N LEU A 50 18.56 10.50 6.36
CA LEU A 50 19.94 10.37 6.84
C LEU A 50 20.96 10.28 5.68
N TRP A 51 20.54 9.77 4.53
CA TRP A 51 21.34 9.74 3.30
C TRP A 51 21.08 10.94 2.39
N LEU A 52 19.81 11.34 2.24
CA LEU A 52 19.40 12.31 1.21
C LEU A 52 19.50 13.78 1.66
N ASN A 53 19.58 14.07 2.96
CA ASN A 53 19.73 15.42 3.51
C ASN A 53 18.80 16.46 2.85
N VAL A 54 17.52 16.11 2.74
CA VAL A 54 16.48 16.97 2.17
C VAL A 54 16.09 18.03 3.22
N PRO A 55 15.87 19.30 2.81
CA PRO A 55 15.38 20.35 3.70
C PRO A 55 14.08 19.98 4.41
N LEU A 56 13.96 20.35 5.69
CA LEU A 56 12.85 19.93 6.55
C LEU A 56 11.47 20.38 6.04
N ASP A 57 11.38 21.57 5.46
CA ASP A 57 10.17 22.10 4.83
C ASP A 57 9.72 21.21 3.67
N LYS A 58 10.66 20.77 2.83
CA LYS A 58 10.37 19.85 1.71
C LYS A 58 10.02 18.45 2.20
N ILE A 59 10.70 17.94 3.23
CA ILE A 59 10.33 16.66 3.86
C ILE A 59 8.89 16.69 4.37
N ALA A 60 8.46 17.78 5.02
CA ALA A 60 7.09 17.91 5.51
C ALA A 60 6.08 17.86 4.36
N THR A 61 6.34 18.57 3.25
CA THR A 61 5.47 18.53 2.06
C THR A 61 5.47 17.15 1.40
N ILE A 62 6.63 16.49 1.26
CA ILE A 62 6.73 15.13 0.70
C ILE A 62 5.95 14.13 1.57
N ALA A 63 6.12 14.18 2.90
CA ALA A 63 5.40 13.32 3.82
C ALA A 63 3.88 13.53 3.73
N LYS A 64 3.43 14.79 3.59
CA LYS A 64 2.02 15.12 3.38
C LYS A 64 1.48 14.50 2.08
N ILE A 65 2.20 14.67 0.96
CA ILE A 65 1.84 14.07 -0.34
C ILE A 65 1.73 12.54 -0.20
N VAL A 66 2.76 11.88 0.33
CA VAL A 66 2.79 10.41 0.48
C VAL A 66 1.63 9.92 1.37
N ASN A 67 1.34 10.61 2.47
CA ASN A 67 0.24 10.24 3.37
C ASN A 67 -1.13 10.41 2.72
N MET A 68 -1.34 11.49 1.95
CA MET A 68 -2.58 11.72 1.22
C MET A 68 -2.81 10.64 0.16
N LEU A 69 -1.81 10.39 -0.69
CA LEU A 69 -1.89 9.35 -1.73
C LEU A 69 -2.11 7.97 -1.12
N HIS A 70 -1.41 7.65 -0.02
CA HIS A 70 -1.57 6.36 0.64
C HIS A 70 -2.96 6.19 1.28
N ALA A 71 -3.45 7.19 2.01
CA ALA A 71 -4.77 7.08 2.64
C ALA A 71 -5.89 7.03 1.59
N ALA A 72 -5.79 7.82 0.52
CA ALA A 72 -6.71 7.73 -0.62
C ALA A 72 -6.69 6.35 -1.28
N SER A 73 -5.50 5.78 -1.51
CA SER A 73 -5.40 4.45 -2.11
C SER A 73 -6.01 3.37 -1.22
N LEU A 74 -5.84 3.45 0.10
CA LEU A 74 -6.46 2.50 1.04
C LEU A 74 -7.99 2.59 1.03
N MET A 75 -8.55 3.80 0.90
CA MET A 75 -10.00 3.98 0.84
C MET A 75 -10.60 3.32 -0.41
N VAL A 76 -9.90 3.38 -1.54
CA VAL A 76 -10.31 2.74 -2.79
C VAL A 76 -10.09 1.23 -2.72
N ASP A 77 -8.93 0.76 -2.26
CA ASP A 77 -8.59 -0.65 -2.04
C ASP A 77 -9.61 -1.34 -1.13
N ASP A 78 -10.00 -0.71 -0.01
CA ASP A 78 -11.05 -1.23 0.89
C ASP A 78 -12.40 -1.46 0.18
N ILE A 79 -12.73 -0.64 -0.82
CA ILE A 79 -13.94 -0.79 -1.63
C ILE A 79 -13.77 -1.90 -2.66
N GLU A 80 -12.63 -1.91 -3.36
CA GLU A 80 -12.29 -2.91 -4.39
C GLU A 80 -12.23 -4.33 -3.83
N ASP A 81 -11.89 -4.47 -2.55
CA ASP A 81 -11.77 -5.73 -1.81
C ASP A 81 -13.03 -6.08 -0.98
N ASP A 82 -14.03 -5.20 -0.91
CA ASP A 82 -15.19 -5.32 0.00
C ASP A 82 -14.77 -5.58 1.46
N SER A 83 -13.68 -4.92 1.89
CA SER A 83 -13.14 -5.04 3.24
C SER A 83 -14.16 -4.64 4.30
N GLN A 84 -14.12 -5.31 5.46
CA GLN A 84 -15.01 -4.99 6.59
C GLN A 84 -14.34 -4.06 7.60
N LEU A 85 -13.08 -4.33 7.93
CA LEU A 85 -12.32 -3.62 8.95
C LEU A 85 -10.98 -3.14 8.42
N ARG A 86 -10.54 -2.00 8.95
CA ARG A 86 -9.16 -1.52 8.84
C ARG A 86 -8.70 -0.99 10.18
N ARG A 87 -7.59 -1.52 10.69
CA ARG A 87 -7.03 -1.17 12.00
C ARG A 87 -8.05 -1.32 13.14
N GLY A 88 -8.90 -2.35 13.06
CA GLY A 88 -9.89 -2.69 14.08
C GLY A 88 -11.14 -1.81 14.06
N ARG A 89 -11.30 -0.94 13.05
CA ARG A 89 -12.50 -0.11 12.86
C ARG A 89 -13.17 -0.41 11.53
N PRO A 90 -14.49 -0.16 11.40
CA PRO A 90 -15.18 -0.24 10.11
C PRO A 90 -14.47 0.61 9.06
N VAL A 91 -14.35 0.10 7.85
CA VAL A 91 -13.81 0.88 6.72
C VAL A 91 -14.74 2.03 6.33
N ALA A 92 -14.19 3.08 5.72
CA ALA A 92 -14.92 4.32 5.46
C ALA A 92 -16.21 4.10 4.64
N HIS A 93 -16.17 3.22 3.63
CA HIS A 93 -17.34 2.98 2.77
C HIS A 93 -18.49 2.27 3.49
N LYS A 94 -18.25 1.59 4.62
CA LYS A 94 -19.31 1.03 5.47
C LYS A 94 -19.99 2.10 6.35
N VAL A 95 -19.32 3.23 6.58
CA VAL A 95 -19.84 4.35 7.40
C VAL A 95 -20.49 5.43 6.53
N TYR A 96 -19.79 5.86 5.48
CA TYR A 96 -20.18 6.99 4.63
C TYR A 96 -20.78 6.55 3.28
N GLY A 97 -20.75 5.25 2.99
CA GLY A 97 -21.18 4.71 1.71
C GLY A 97 -20.09 4.75 0.64
N ILE A 98 -20.24 3.85 -0.33
CA ILE A 98 -19.33 3.70 -1.48
C ILE A 98 -19.21 5.01 -2.29
N PRO A 99 -20.30 5.69 -2.70
CA PRO A 99 -20.19 6.86 -3.59
C PRO A 99 -19.39 8.02 -2.97
N GLN A 100 -19.66 8.33 -1.69
CA GLN A 100 -18.96 9.41 -0.99
C GLN A 100 -17.48 9.05 -0.81
N THR A 101 -17.19 7.82 -0.41
CA THR A 101 -15.81 7.37 -0.17
C THR A 101 -14.96 7.40 -1.45
N ILE A 102 -15.49 6.96 -2.59
CA ILE A 102 -14.81 7.05 -3.89
C ILE A 102 -14.54 8.51 -4.25
N ASN A 103 -15.55 9.38 -4.14
CA ASN A 103 -15.39 10.78 -4.48
C ASN A 103 -14.35 11.47 -3.60
N THR A 104 -14.37 11.22 -2.28
CA THR A 104 -13.37 11.76 -1.34
C THR A 104 -11.96 11.25 -1.66
N ALA A 105 -11.78 9.95 -1.91
CA ALA A 105 -10.46 9.41 -2.25
C ALA A 105 -9.89 10.03 -3.53
N ASN A 106 -10.73 10.13 -4.58
CA ASN A 106 -10.36 10.78 -5.83
C ASN A 106 -10.02 12.25 -5.63
N TYR A 107 -10.80 12.97 -4.82
CA TYR A 107 -10.53 14.36 -4.48
C TYR A 107 -9.18 14.52 -3.77
N VAL A 108 -8.86 13.64 -2.83
CA VAL A 108 -7.58 13.66 -2.10
C VAL A 108 -6.38 13.39 -3.03
N TYR A 109 -6.53 12.57 -4.08
CA TYR A 109 -5.48 12.45 -5.11
C TYR A 109 -5.16 13.81 -5.74
N PHE A 110 -6.17 14.61 -6.09
CA PHE A 110 -5.96 15.95 -6.67
C PHE A 110 -5.40 16.95 -5.65
N LEU A 111 -5.82 16.87 -4.38
CA LEU A 111 -5.21 17.67 -3.32
C LEU A 111 -3.72 17.32 -3.13
N ALA A 112 -3.33 16.05 -3.29
CA ALA A 112 -1.92 15.67 -3.24
C ALA A 112 -1.13 16.27 -4.42
N PHE A 113 -1.74 16.38 -5.60
CA PHE A 113 -1.16 17.13 -6.72
C PHE A 113 -1.08 18.64 -6.43
N GLN A 114 -2.05 19.22 -5.73
CA GLN A 114 -1.97 20.61 -5.27
C GLN A 114 -0.72 20.87 -4.42
N GLU A 115 -0.44 19.98 -3.45
CA GLU A 115 0.78 20.04 -2.64
C GLU A 115 2.05 19.82 -3.48
N LEU A 116 1.97 18.97 -4.50
CA LEU A 116 3.08 18.75 -5.44
C LEU A 116 3.42 20.01 -6.24
N PHE A 117 2.43 20.80 -6.67
CA PHE A 117 2.67 22.10 -7.31
C PHE A 117 3.40 23.06 -6.36
N THR A 118 3.00 23.11 -5.09
CA THR A 118 3.68 23.92 -4.07
C THR A 118 5.13 23.48 -3.89
N LEU A 119 5.39 22.18 -3.82
CA LEU A 119 6.74 21.64 -3.74
C LEU A 119 7.57 22.02 -4.97
N ASN A 120 7.03 21.84 -6.17
CA ASN A 120 7.71 22.16 -7.43
C ASN A 120 8.08 23.65 -7.53
N ASN A 121 7.17 24.54 -7.16
CA ASN A 121 7.41 25.99 -7.18
C ASN A 121 8.46 26.45 -6.16
N SER A 122 8.71 25.66 -5.11
CA SER A 122 9.75 25.95 -4.09
C SER A 122 11.17 25.61 -4.57
N LEU A 123 11.31 24.85 -5.67
CA LEU A 123 12.61 24.41 -6.17
C LEU A 123 13.26 25.50 -7.03
N ILE A 124 14.40 26.01 -6.57
CA ILE A 124 15.23 26.99 -7.31
C ILE A 124 15.82 26.37 -8.59
N ARG A 125 15.93 25.03 -8.66
CA ARG A 125 16.54 24.25 -9.75
C ARG A 125 15.52 23.45 -10.58
N SER A 126 14.36 24.03 -10.89
CA SER A 126 13.22 23.31 -11.52
C SER A 126 13.50 22.66 -12.90
N GLU A 127 14.70 22.79 -13.46
CA GLU A 127 15.02 22.29 -14.81
C GLU A 127 15.51 20.83 -14.84
N GLU A 128 15.98 20.25 -13.73
CA GLU A 128 16.58 18.89 -13.76
C GLU A 128 15.57 17.76 -13.50
N HIS A 129 14.46 18.01 -12.79
CA HIS A 129 13.52 16.97 -12.39
C HIS A 129 12.07 17.43 -12.52
N ASP A 130 11.29 16.75 -13.36
CA ASP A 130 9.84 16.94 -13.43
C ASP A 130 9.16 16.12 -12.32
N LEU A 131 8.85 16.77 -11.19
CA LEU A 131 8.19 16.13 -10.05
C LEU A 131 6.80 15.58 -10.41
N HIS A 132 6.09 16.24 -11.33
CA HIS A 132 4.78 15.79 -11.79
C HIS A 132 4.89 14.50 -12.58
N ALA A 133 5.89 14.40 -13.47
CA ALA A 133 6.17 13.17 -14.21
C ALA A 133 6.54 12.01 -13.28
N ILE A 134 7.33 12.27 -12.22
CA ILE A 134 7.68 11.25 -11.21
C ILE A 134 6.42 10.68 -10.55
N VAL A 135 5.57 11.55 -10.00
CA VAL A 135 4.37 11.11 -9.27
C VAL A 135 3.38 10.44 -10.22
N ASN A 136 3.18 10.99 -11.42
CA ASN A 136 2.28 10.41 -12.42
C ASN A 136 2.73 9.02 -12.86
N ALA A 137 4.02 8.83 -13.14
CA ALA A 137 4.56 7.53 -13.54
C ALA A 137 4.33 6.46 -12.45
N GLU A 138 4.54 6.80 -11.18
CA GLU A 138 4.35 5.86 -10.09
C GLU A 138 2.89 5.60 -9.75
N LEU A 139 2.00 6.59 -9.90
CA LEU A 139 0.55 6.38 -9.78
C LEU A 139 0.02 5.48 -10.91
N LEU A 140 0.54 5.62 -12.14
CA LEU A 140 0.22 4.71 -13.23
C LEU A 140 0.70 3.27 -12.92
N SER A 141 1.90 3.12 -12.38
CA SER A 141 2.40 1.81 -11.92
C SER A 141 1.52 1.22 -10.82
N LEU A 142 1.15 2.01 -9.80
CA LEU A 142 0.24 1.58 -8.73
C LEU A 142 -1.05 1.00 -9.31
N HIS A 143 -1.73 1.76 -10.18
CA HIS A 143 -3.02 1.34 -10.76
C HIS A 143 -2.88 0.14 -11.71
N ARG A 144 -1.75 0.01 -12.42
CA ARG A 144 -1.46 -1.20 -13.22
C ARG A 144 -1.30 -2.43 -12.33
N GLY A 145 -0.57 -2.31 -11.23
CA GLY A 145 -0.42 -3.39 -10.24
C GLY A 145 -1.77 -3.78 -9.62
N GLN A 146 -2.52 -2.80 -9.12
CA GLN A 146 -3.86 -3.01 -8.56
C GLN A 146 -4.80 -3.68 -9.58
N GLY A 147 -4.83 -3.17 -10.81
CA GLY A 147 -5.67 -3.69 -11.88
C GLY A 147 -5.35 -5.14 -12.26
N LEU A 148 -4.07 -5.53 -12.30
CA LEU A 148 -3.67 -6.92 -12.53
C LEU A 148 -4.11 -7.84 -11.39
N GLU A 149 -3.94 -7.41 -10.15
CA GLU A 149 -4.36 -8.21 -8.99
C GLU A 149 -5.86 -8.44 -8.97
N ILE A 150 -6.65 -7.38 -9.20
CA ILE A 150 -8.12 -7.46 -9.34
C ILE A 150 -8.50 -8.37 -10.51
N LEU A 151 -7.84 -8.22 -11.67
CA LEU A 151 -8.09 -9.04 -12.85
C LEU A 151 -7.87 -10.52 -12.53
N TRP A 152 -6.75 -10.87 -11.91
CA TRP A 152 -6.46 -12.25 -11.53
C TRP A 152 -7.51 -12.79 -10.58
N ARG A 153 -7.79 -12.07 -9.48
CA ARG A 153 -8.80 -12.40 -8.47
C ARG A 153 -10.17 -12.64 -9.08
N ASP A 154 -10.66 -11.72 -9.91
CA ASP A 154 -12.02 -11.74 -10.43
C ASP A 154 -12.19 -12.66 -11.64
N SER A 155 -11.11 -12.95 -12.38
CA SER A 155 -11.08 -13.97 -13.44
C SER A 155 -10.70 -15.37 -12.94
N LEU A 156 -10.34 -15.51 -11.66
CA LEU A 156 -9.81 -16.73 -11.06
C LEU A 156 -8.57 -17.28 -11.79
N SER A 157 -7.72 -16.38 -12.31
CA SER A 157 -6.50 -16.72 -13.02
C SER A 157 -5.30 -16.54 -12.11
N CYS A 158 -4.79 -17.64 -11.53
CA CYS A 158 -3.62 -17.60 -10.66
C CYS A 158 -2.38 -17.15 -11.45
N PRO A 159 -1.67 -16.08 -11.05
CA PRO A 159 -0.41 -15.69 -11.68
C PRO A 159 0.70 -16.68 -11.35
N SER A 160 1.78 -16.65 -12.12
CA SER A 160 3.08 -17.19 -11.70
C SER A 160 3.69 -16.36 -10.56
N GLU A 161 4.72 -16.91 -9.90
CA GLU A 161 5.42 -16.17 -8.85
C GLU A 161 6.11 -14.91 -9.40
N GLU A 162 6.71 -14.99 -10.60
CA GLU A 162 7.36 -13.86 -11.26
C GLU A 162 6.35 -12.74 -11.57
N GLU A 163 5.20 -13.08 -12.14
CA GLU A 163 4.12 -12.12 -12.39
C GLU A 163 3.60 -11.48 -11.10
N TYR A 164 3.45 -12.28 -10.02
CA TYR A 164 3.08 -11.74 -8.72
C TYR A 164 4.10 -10.70 -8.24
N ILE A 165 5.40 -10.97 -8.33
CA ILE A 165 6.45 -10.04 -7.89
C ILE A 165 6.42 -8.75 -8.72
N ASP A 166 6.24 -8.84 -10.04
CA ASP A 166 6.11 -7.68 -10.92
C ASP A 166 4.86 -6.84 -10.59
N MET A 167 3.75 -7.50 -10.28
CA MET A 167 2.52 -6.82 -9.83
C MET A 167 2.76 -6.09 -8.51
N VAL A 168 3.37 -6.75 -7.52
CA VAL A 168 3.67 -6.15 -6.21
C VAL A 168 4.62 -4.97 -6.33
N ASN A 169 5.65 -5.09 -7.18
CA ASN A 169 6.59 -4.00 -7.43
C ASN A 169 5.88 -2.79 -8.06
N ASN A 170 4.80 -3.00 -8.82
CA ASN A 170 3.95 -1.94 -9.34
C ASN A 170 2.99 -1.37 -8.27
N LYS A 171 2.20 -2.21 -7.59
CA LYS A 171 1.19 -1.83 -6.58
C LYS A 171 1.81 -1.17 -5.34
N THR A 172 2.66 -1.91 -4.63
CA THR A 172 3.21 -1.50 -3.32
C THR A 172 4.49 -0.70 -3.47
N GLY A 173 5.33 -1.05 -4.46
CA GLY A 173 6.53 -0.30 -4.78
C GLY A 173 6.25 1.12 -5.27
N GLY A 174 5.15 1.35 -5.99
CA GLY A 174 4.80 2.66 -6.56
C GLY A 174 4.72 3.77 -5.51
N LEU A 175 3.92 3.58 -4.47
CA LEU A 175 3.77 4.59 -3.39
C LEU A 175 5.07 4.84 -2.62
N LEU A 176 5.85 3.79 -2.35
CA LEU A 176 7.14 3.95 -1.65
C LEU A 176 8.15 4.69 -2.54
N ARG A 177 8.18 4.38 -3.84
CA ARG A 177 9.03 5.06 -4.82
C ARG A 177 8.66 6.54 -4.97
N ILE A 178 7.39 6.93 -4.88
CA ILE A 178 7.00 8.36 -4.90
C ILE A 178 7.78 9.13 -3.82
N GLY A 179 7.72 8.66 -2.56
CA GLY A 179 8.40 9.33 -1.45
C GLY A 179 9.91 9.47 -1.70
N ILE A 180 10.57 8.37 -2.05
CA ILE A 180 12.03 8.37 -2.22
C ILE A 180 12.48 9.12 -3.48
N LYS A 181 11.75 9.03 -4.60
CA LYS A 181 12.08 9.79 -5.81
C LYS A 181 11.90 11.30 -5.62
N LEU A 182 10.84 11.72 -4.92
CA LEU A 182 10.67 13.12 -4.55
C LEU A 182 11.78 13.60 -3.61
N MET A 183 12.19 12.77 -2.63
CA MET A 183 13.32 13.08 -1.75
C MET A 183 14.65 13.19 -2.53
N MET A 184 14.92 12.28 -3.45
CA MET A 184 16.12 12.34 -4.31
C MET A 184 16.13 13.63 -5.15
N ALA A 185 15.00 13.98 -5.77
CA ALA A 185 14.87 15.22 -6.54
C ALA A 185 15.01 16.50 -5.68
N CYS A 186 14.70 16.41 -4.38
CA CYS A 186 14.83 17.51 -3.43
C CYS A 186 16.12 17.48 -2.59
N SER A 187 17.00 16.49 -2.82
CA SER A 187 18.23 16.29 -2.07
C SER A 187 19.20 17.45 -2.25
N THR A 188 19.91 17.80 -1.18
CA THR A 188 21.03 18.76 -1.24
C THR A 188 22.38 18.09 -1.49
N THR A 189 22.42 16.75 -1.49
CA THR A 189 23.65 16.00 -1.71
C THR A 189 24.01 15.96 -3.19
N THR A 190 25.30 15.97 -3.51
CA THR A 190 25.81 15.86 -4.89
C THR A 190 25.94 14.40 -5.36
N SER A 191 25.44 13.45 -4.57
CA SER A 191 25.56 12.03 -4.82
C SER A 191 24.40 11.55 -5.70
N HIS A 192 24.69 10.98 -6.87
CA HIS A 192 23.68 10.42 -7.79
C HIS A 192 23.34 8.96 -7.46
N VAL A 193 23.32 8.59 -6.18
CA VAL A 193 22.97 7.23 -5.75
C VAL A 193 21.48 7.00 -5.97
N ASP A 194 21.14 5.97 -6.74
CA ASP A 194 19.77 5.52 -6.92
C ASP A 194 19.37 4.55 -5.79
N TYR A 195 18.39 4.97 -5.00
CA TYR A 195 17.83 4.19 -3.90
C TYR A 195 16.63 3.32 -4.31
N VAL A 196 16.14 3.44 -5.56
CA VAL A 196 14.96 2.70 -6.04
C VAL A 196 15.10 1.18 -5.91
N PRO A 197 16.25 0.54 -6.21
CA PRO A 197 16.40 -0.91 -6.03
C PRO A 197 16.15 -1.37 -4.58
N LEU A 198 16.68 -0.63 -3.59
CA LEU A 198 16.43 -0.93 -2.18
C LEU A 198 14.95 -0.74 -1.83
N VAL A 199 14.32 0.32 -2.33
CA VAL A 199 12.89 0.58 -2.09
C VAL A 199 12.01 -0.53 -2.67
N ASN A 200 12.35 -1.04 -3.85
CA ASN A 200 11.65 -2.17 -4.47
C ASN A 200 11.79 -3.45 -3.62
N LEU A 201 13.00 -3.75 -3.13
CA LEU A 201 13.23 -4.88 -2.21
C LEU A 201 12.37 -4.77 -0.94
N ILE A 202 12.35 -3.59 -0.31
CA ILE A 202 11.52 -3.33 0.87
C ILE A 202 10.02 -3.47 0.54
N GLY A 203 9.58 -2.96 -0.61
CA GLY A 203 8.19 -3.04 -1.05
C GLY A 203 7.72 -4.48 -1.25
N VAL A 204 8.53 -5.30 -1.93
CA VAL A 204 8.23 -6.73 -2.14
C VAL A 204 8.22 -7.48 -0.81
N TYR A 205 9.21 -7.25 0.05
CA TYR A 205 9.26 -7.86 1.39
C TYR A 205 8.00 -7.52 2.21
N PHE A 206 7.58 -6.26 2.23
CA PHE A 206 6.39 -5.85 2.99
C PHE A 206 5.09 -6.44 2.46
N GLN A 207 4.94 -6.60 1.15
CA GLN A 207 3.72 -7.20 0.61
C GLN A 207 3.65 -8.70 0.92
N ILE A 208 4.72 -9.44 0.67
CA ILE A 208 4.76 -10.89 0.98
C ILE A 208 4.54 -11.12 2.48
N ARG A 209 5.10 -10.25 3.32
CA ARG A 209 4.86 -10.28 4.76
C ARG A 209 3.40 -10.01 5.10
N ASP A 210 2.78 -8.99 4.51
CA ASP A 210 1.38 -8.64 4.77
C ASP A 210 0.44 -9.79 4.39
N ASP A 211 0.69 -10.43 3.24
CA ASP A 211 -0.02 -11.60 2.74
C ASP A 211 0.09 -12.79 3.71
N LEU A 212 1.30 -13.11 4.20
CA LEU A 212 1.48 -14.16 5.21
C LEU A 212 0.77 -13.82 6.52
N MET A 213 0.87 -12.57 6.98
CA MET A 213 0.26 -12.14 8.24
C MET A 213 -1.27 -12.14 8.16
N ASN A 214 -1.87 -11.83 7.00
CA ASN A 214 -3.32 -11.89 6.79
C ASN A 214 -3.87 -13.30 7.11
N LEU A 215 -3.16 -14.34 6.71
CA LEU A 215 -3.60 -15.73 6.87
C LEU A 215 -3.39 -16.32 8.27
N GLN A 216 -2.52 -15.74 9.11
CA GLN A 216 -2.08 -16.40 10.35
C GLN A 216 -2.11 -15.52 11.61
N SER A 217 -1.99 -14.19 11.47
CA SER A 217 -1.77 -13.32 12.64
C SER A 217 -3.07 -13.05 13.41
N PRO A 218 -3.11 -13.33 14.74
CA PRO A 218 -4.25 -12.94 15.58
C PRO A 218 -4.49 -11.43 15.61
N GLU A 219 -3.42 -10.62 15.58
CA GLU A 219 -3.53 -9.15 15.51
C GLU A 219 -4.21 -8.72 14.21
N TYR A 220 -3.89 -9.37 13.09
CA TYR A 220 -4.56 -9.09 11.80
C TYR A 220 -6.00 -9.58 11.80
N ALA A 221 -6.29 -10.73 12.42
CA ALA A 221 -7.65 -11.21 12.58
C ALA A 221 -8.55 -10.20 13.32
N THR A 222 -8.01 -9.51 14.33
CA THR A 222 -8.69 -8.40 15.01
C THR A 222 -8.77 -7.13 14.16
N ASN A 223 -7.73 -6.81 13.40
CA ASN A 223 -7.60 -5.52 12.73
C ASN A 223 -8.22 -5.44 11.32
N LYS A 224 -8.22 -6.54 10.58
CA LYS A 224 -8.73 -6.67 9.20
C LYS A 224 -9.89 -7.65 9.12
N GLY A 225 -9.81 -8.74 9.89
CA GLY A 225 -10.71 -9.88 9.85
C GLY A 225 -9.90 -11.17 9.71
N PHE A 226 -10.48 -12.31 10.08
CA PHE A 226 -9.77 -13.59 10.04
C PHE A 226 -9.54 -14.05 8.60
N ALA A 227 -8.29 -14.00 8.11
CA ALA A 227 -7.90 -14.43 6.78
C ALA A 227 -8.78 -13.85 5.66
N GLU A 228 -8.93 -12.52 5.66
CA GLU A 228 -9.76 -11.80 4.69
C GLU A 228 -9.26 -11.95 3.26
N ASP A 229 -7.96 -12.16 3.02
CA ASP A 229 -7.44 -12.43 1.67
C ASP A 229 -8.18 -13.62 1.01
N LEU A 230 -8.61 -14.61 1.82
CA LEU A 230 -9.41 -15.74 1.33
C LEU A 230 -10.87 -15.35 1.03
N THR A 231 -11.45 -14.42 1.79
CA THR A 231 -12.79 -13.86 1.52
C THR A 231 -12.79 -13.01 0.26
N GLU A 232 -11.76 -12.20 0.07
CA GLU A 232 -11.52 -11.42 -1.14
C GLU A 232 -11.36 -12.34 -2.38
N GLY A 233 -10.88 -13.56 -2.17
CA GLY A 233 -10.52 -14.50 -3.24
C GLY A 233 -9.14 -14.18 -3.84
N LYS A 234 -8.32 -13.46 -3.09
CA LYS A 234 -7.04 -12.90 -3.51
C LYS A 234 -5.98 -13.98 -3.71
N PHE A 235 -5.17 -13.81 -4.76
CA PHE A 235 -3.98 -14.62 -5.00
C PHE A 235 -2.79 -14.06 -4.22
N SER A 236 -2.84 -14.17 -2.89
CA SER A 236 -1.73 -13.78 -2.01
C SER A 236 -0.53 -14.72 -2.17
N PHE A 237 0.68 -14.28 -1.79
CA PHE A 237 1.91 -15.05 -2.07
C PHE A 237 1.88 -16.52 -1.60
N PRO A 238 1.44 -16.85 -0.37
CA PRO A 238 1.33 -18.25 0.07
C PRO A 238 0.30 -19.06 -0.75
N VAL A 239 -0.75 -18.39 -1.24
CA VAL A 239 -1.81 -18.98 -2.07
C VAL A 239 -1.29 -19.27 -3.48
N VAL A 240 -0.58 -18.32 -4.10
CA VAL A 240 0.07 -18.50 -5.40
C VAL A 240 1.02 -19.70 -5.36
N HIS A 241 1.93 -19.73 -4.38
CA HIS A 241 2.83 -20.87 -4.21
C HIS A 241 2.04 -22.18 -4.02
N SER A 242 0.97 -22.18 -3.21
CA SER A 242 0.20 -23.40 -2.93
C SER A 242 -0.45 -23.99 -4.17
N ILE A 243 -0.93 -23.15 -5.09
CA ILE A 243 -1.61 -23.60 -6.31
C ILE A 243 -0.59 -24.21 -7.28
N HIS A 244 0.62 -23.65 -7.36
CA HIS A 244 1.69 -24.18 -8.23
C HIS A 244 2.42 -25.38 -7.64
N ALA A 245 2.52 -25.47 -6.32
CA ALA A 245 3.15 -26.60 -5.63
C ALA A 245 2.33 -27.91 -5.76
N ASP A 246 1.02 -27.81 -6.02
CA ASP A 246 0.15 -28.97 -6.29
C ASP A 246 -0.86 -28.67 -7.40
N THR A 247 -0.40 -28.72 -8.64
CA THR A 247 -1.22 -28.48 -9.84
C THR A 247 -2.25 -29.57 -10.10
N SER A 248 -2.15 -30.72 -9.44
CA SER A 248 -3.12 -31.82 -9.54
C SER A 248 -4.41 -31.55 -8.76
N ASN A 249 -4.40 -30.55 -7.87
CA ASN A 249 -5.46 -30.28 -6.93
C ASN A 249 -6.03 -28.87 -7.09
N ARG A 250 -7.36 -28.77 -7.19
CA ARG A 250 -8.09 -27.50 -7.34
C ARG A 250 -8.71 -26.97 -6.05
N GLN A 251 -8.43 -27.58 -4.90
CA GLN A 251 -9.07 -27.24 -3.63
C GLN A 251 -8.90 -25.78 -3.25
N ILE A 252 -7.68 -25.22 -3.33
CA ILE A 252 -7.44 -23.81 -2.99
C ILE A 252 -8.15 -22.87 -3.95
N LEU A 253 -8.07 -23.12 -5.26
CA LEU A 253 -8.81 -22.36 -6.27
C LEU A 253 -10.32 -22.36 -5.99
N ASN A 254 -10.88 -23.52 -5.63
CA ASN A 254 -12.29 -23.65 -5.29
C ASN A 254 -12.65 -22.89 -4.00
N VAL A 255 -11.74 -22.83 -3.00
CA VAL A 255 -11.97 -22.00 -1.81
C VAL A 255 -12.02 -20.52 -2.18
N LEU A 256 -11.04 -20.02 -2.96
CA LEU A 256 -11.01 -18.61 -3.40
C LEU A 256 -12.27 -18.24 -4.19
N GLN A 257 -12.70 -19.10 -5.10
CA GLN A 257 -13.92 -18.88 -5.89
C GLN A 257 -15.17 -18.73 -5.01
N LYS A 258 -15.21 -19.40 -3.85
CA LYS A 258 -16.35 -19.35 -2.93
C LYS A 258 -16.36 -18.10 -2.05
N ARG A 259 -15.27 -17.34 -1.97
CA ARG A 259 -15.17 -16.12 -1.15
C ARG A 259 -15.73 -16.33 0.27
N PRO A 260 -15.22 -17.32 1.03
CA PRO A 260 -15.82 -17.74 2.28
C PRO A 260 -15.83 -16.60 3.30
N THR A 261 -16.97 -16.36 3.93
CA THR A 261 -17.10 -15.43 5.07
C THR A 261 -17.03 -16.18 6.41
N THR A 262 -17.21 -17.50 6.42
CA THR A 262 -17.17 -18.32 7.63
C THR A 262 -15.80 -18.97 7.86
N PRO A 263 -15.42 -19.26 9.12
CA PRO A 263 -14.09 -19.79 9.44
C PRO A 263 -13.78 -21.18 8.86
N THR A 264 -14.79 -21.99 8.54
CA THR A 264 -14.60 -23.41 8.18
C THR A 264 -13.72 -23.58 6.94
N LEU A 265 -14.06 -22.92 5.83
CA LEU A 265 -13.29 -23.01 4.59
C LEU A 265 -11.94 -22.28 4.71
N LYS A 266 -11.90 -21.16 5.45
CA LYS A 266 -10.65 -20.42 5.72
C LYS A 266 -9.63 -21.29 6.47
N THR A 267 -10.06 -21.93 7.57
CA THR A 267 -9.24 -22.82 8.38
C THR A 267 -8.75 -24.02 7.58
N TYR A 268 -9.62 -24.60 6.74
CA TYR A 268 -9.26 -25.68 5.84
C TYR A 268 -8.14 -25.26 4.86
N ALA A 269 -8.30 -24.12 4.19
CA ALA A 269 -7.29 -23.60 3.26
C ALA A 269 -5.97 -23.31 3.96
N ILE A 270 -5.99 -22.63 5.11
CA ILE A 270 -4.79 -22.35 5.91
C ILE A 270 -4.06 -23.66 6.29
N SER A 271 -4.81 -24.66 6.77
CA SER A 271 -4.25 -25.98 7.11
C SER A 271 -3.61 -26.65 5.88
N TYR A 272 -4.25 -26.55 4.71
CA TYR A 272 -3.71 -27.09 3.47
C TYR A 272 -2.39 -26.40 3.07
N LEU A 273 -2.39 -25.06 3.06
CA LEU A 273 -1.20 -24.24 2.78
C LEU A 273 -0.04 -24.56 3.72
N LYS A 274 -0.34 -24.73 5.01
CA LYS A 274 0.67 -24.97 6.05
C LYS A 274 1.23 -26.39 6.01
N HIS A 275 0.37 -27.40 5.89
CA HIS A 275 0.75 -28.79 6.12
C HIS A 275 0.94 -29.62 4.86
N LYS A 276 0.23 -29.31 3.77
CA LYS A 276 0.29 -30.08 2.52
C LYS A 276 1.27 -29.48 1.52
N THR A 277 1.10 -28.22 1.16
CA THR A 277 1.96 -27.56 0.15
C THR A 277 3.16 -26.85 0.74
N LYS A 278 3.25 -26.75 2.07
CA LYS A 278 4.37 -26.10 2.78
C LYS A 278 4.58 -24.64 2.34
N SER A 279 3.50 -23.97 1.92
CA SER A 279 3.56 -22.59 1.45
C SER A 279 3.98 -21.61 2.52
N PHE A 280 3.65 -21.85 3.79
CA PHE A 280 4.08 -20.98 4.88
C PHE A 280 5.59 -21.07 5.11
N ASP A 281 6.13 -22.30 5.12
CA ASP A 281 7.58 -22.54 5.19
C ASP A 281 8.31 -21.89 4.00
N TYR A 282 7.78 -22.07 2.80
CA TYR A 282 8.33 -21.46 1.58
C TYR A 282 8.34 -19.93 1.67
N THR A 283 7.21 -19.34 2.07
CA THR A 283 7.06 -17.88 2.19
C THR A 283 8.03 -17.30 3.23
N LEU A 284 8.21 -17.98 4.37
CA LEU A 284 9.20 -17.60 5.37
C LEU A 284 10.64 -17.64 4.80
N GLY A 285 10.99 -18.68 4.05
CA GLY A 285 12.30 -18.77 3.39
C GLY A 285 12.53 -17.68 2.33
N VAL A 286 11.47 -17.24 1.62
CA VAL A 286 11.55 -16.10 0.70
C VAL A 286 11.74 -14.80 1.46
N LEU A 287 11.00 -14.58 2.56
CA LEU A 287 11.16 -13.40 3.42
C LEU A 287 12.57 -13.32 4.03
N GLU A 288 13.12 -14.44 4.49
CA GLU A 288 14.51 -14.53 4.99
C GLU A 288 15.51 -14.04 3.92
N LYS A 289 15.41 -14.55 2.68
CA LYS A 289 16.27 -14.13 1.56
C LYS A 289 16.13 -12.64 1.22
N LEU A 290 14.90 -12.13 1.15
CA LEU A 290 14.64 -10.72 0.84
C LEU A 290 15.16 -9.80 1.95
N HIS A 291 15.05 -10.23 3.22
CA HIS A 291 15.61 -9.52 4.36
C HIS A 291 17.14 -9.43 4.26
N GLU A 292 17.81 -10.55 4.00
CA GLU A 292 19.27 -10.59 3.80
C GLU A 292 19.72 -9.68 2.65
N GLN A 293 19.01 -9.72 1.52
CA GLN A 293 19.29 -8.84 0.36
C GLN A 293 19.10 -7.36 0.70
N ALA A 294 18.03 -7.01 1.43
CA ALA A 294 17.80 -5.64 1.87
C ALA A 294 18.91 -5.13 2.80
N LEU A 295 19.36 -5.96 3.76
CA LEU A 295 20.47 -5.61 4.66
C LEU A 295 21.80 -5.48 3.91
N ALA A 296 22.07 -6.39 2.97
CA ALA A 296 23.27 -6.33 2.12
C ALA A 296 23.27 -5.05 1.27
N GLU A 297 22.12 -4.68 0.70
CA GLU A 297 21.98 -3.47 -0.10
C GLU A 297 22.12 -2.21 0.76
N ILE A 298 21.53 -2.18 1.97
CA ILE A 298 21.76 -1.08 2.94
C ILE A 298 23.25 -0.95 3.25
N SER A 299 23.97 -2.06 3.47
CA SER A 299 25.41 -2.05 3.72
C SER A 299 26.19 -1.55 2.51
N ARG A 300 25.82 -1.98 1.28
CA ARG A 300 26.45 -1.55 0.02
C ARG A 300 26.30 -0.04 -0.20
N LEU A 301 25.17 0.53 0.22
CA LEU A 301 24.87 1.96 0.13
C LEU A 301 25.53 2.81 1.24
N GLY A 302 26.46 2.24 2.00
CA GLY A 302 27.20 2.96 3.05
C GLY A 302 26.63 2.80 4.47
N GLY A 303 25.62 1.94 4.64
CA GLY A 303 25.01 1.61 5.93
C GLY A 303 24.00 2.66 6.41
N ASN A 304 22.95 2.17 7.09
CA ASN A 304 21.91 3.01 7.69
C ASN A 304 21.24 2.29 8.86
N LYS A 305 21.64 2.66 10.08
CA LYS A 305 21.16 2.00 11.31
C LYS A 305 19.65 2.12 11.50
N ALA A 306 19.04 3.21 11.03
CA ALA A 306 17.60 3.41 11.14
C ALA A 306 16.83 2.44 10.22
N LEU A 307 17.30 2.26 8.98
CA LEU A 307 16.72 1.27 8.06
C LEU A 307 16.96 -0.17 8.54
N VAL A 308 18.16 -0.49 9.04
CA VAL A 308 18.42 -1.82 9.63
C VAL A 308 17.46 -2.09 10.77
N THR A 309 17.36 -1.18 11.75
CA THR A 309 16.42 -1.31 12.88
C THR A 309 14.97 -1.46 12.42
N LEU A 310 14.60 -0.75 11.35
CA LEU A 310 13.26 -0.85 10.78
C LEU A 310 13.02 -2.24 10.19
N MET A 311 13.94 -2.76 9.37
CA MET A 311 13.85 -4.10 8.77
C MET A 311 13.78 -5.19 9.85
N GLU A 312 14.63 -5.11 10.87
CA GLU A 312 14.63 -6.06 12.00
C GLU A 312 13.29 -6.06 12.75
N SER A 313 12.62 -4.89 12.86
CA SER A 313 11.30 -4.81 13.51
C SER A 313 10.17 -5.51 12.74
N PHE A 314 10.43 -5.92 11.49
CA PHE A 314 9.46 -6.64 10.66
C PHE A 314 9.75 -8.13 10.50
N VAL A 315 10.88 -8.62 11.03
CA VAL A 315 11.21 -10.04 10.99
C VAL A 315 10.05 -10.86 11.57
N VAL A 316 9.65 -11.88 10.83
CA VAL A 316 8.56 -12.78 11.20
C VAL A 316 9.12 -13.95 11.96
N ASP A 317 8.57 -14.21 13.16
CA ASP A 317 8.96 -15.36 13.96
C ASP A 317 8.47 -16.66 13.30
N ARG A 318 9.42 -17.46 12.79
CA ARG A 318 9.17 -18.75 12.15
C ARG A 318 8.49 -19.74 13.09
N ALA A 319 8.92 -19.85 14.34
CA ALA A 319 8.35 -20.79 15.30
C ALA A 319 6.87 -20.48 15.55
N ARG A 320 6.57 -19.20 15.75
CA ARG A 320 5.21 -18.71 15.94
C ARG A 320 4.30 -18.98 14.73
N VAL A 321 4.77 -18.72 13.51
CA VAL A 321 3.98 -18.96 12.29
C VAL A 321 3.72 -20.45 12.08
N LEU A 322 4.74 -21.27 12.32
CA LEU A 322 4.64 -22.72 12.11
C LEU A 322 3.92 -23.43 13.26
N GLY A 323 3.65 -22.75 14.38
CA GLY A 323 3.02 -23.34 15.56
C GLY A 323 3.92 -24.41 16.19
N VAL A 324 5.23 -24.15 16.16
CA VAL A 324 6.28 -24.93 16.81
C VAL A 324 6.74 -24.11 18.02
N GLU A 325 5.81 -23.80 18.92
CA GLU A 325 6.12 -23.33 20.27
C GLU A 325 5.96 -24.54 21.20
N ASP A 326 6.96 -24.79 22.04
CA ASP A 326 7.01 -25.88 23.03
C ASP A 326 5.88 -25.81 24.07
#